data_AF-A0A7S9GVE1-F1
#
_entry.id   AF-A0A7S9GVE1-F1
#
_cell.length_a   1.000
_cell.length_b   1.000
_cell.length_c   1.000
_cell.angle_alpha   90.00
_cell.angle_beta   90.00
_cell.angle_gamma   90.00
#
_symmetry.space_group_name_H-M   'P 1'
#
loop_
_entity.id
_entity.type
_entity.pdbx_description
1 polymer ?
#
loop_
_entity_poly.entity_id
_entity_poly.type
_entity_poly.pdbx_seq_one_letter_code
_entity_poly.pdbx_strand_id
1 'polypeptide(L)'
;MIETPPQAYLHPYDGPVIETVMTAADVQKYCRNKDALACTLFYPAHAGDKCFIYLPVVGKGGVAPRTQQLLREHEEAHCNGWPRNHPKGAEGTPR
;
A
#
# COMPACT_ATOMS: atom_id res chain seq x y z
N MET A 1 1.08 -5.86 13.45
CA MET A 1 0.24 -4.65 13.32
C MET A 1 0.54 -4.02 11.98
N ILE A 2 -0.46 -3.41 11.32
CA ILE A 2 -0.23 -2.60 10.13
C ILE A 2 0.37 -1.27 10.62
N GLU A 3 1.56 -0.93 10.13
CA GLU A 3 2.22 0.32 10.52
C GLU A 3 1.44 1.51 9.94
N THR A 4 1.19 2.52 10.76
CA THR A 4 0.45 3.71 10.33
C THR A 4 1.42 4.69 9.66
N PRO A 5 1.17 5.12 8.41
CA PRO A 5 2.02 6.10 7.76
C PRO A 5 2.05 7.45 8.50
N PRO A 6 3.15 8.22 8.40
CA PRO A 6 3.16 9.60 8.86
C PRO A 6 2.11 10.46 8.14
N GLN A 7 1.57 11.45 8.85
CA GLN A 7 0.50 12.34 8.33
C GLN A 7 0.84 13.00 7.00
N ALA A 8 2.12 13.26 6.74
CA ALA A 8 2.60 13.88 5.50
C ALA A 8 2.29 13.05 4.23
N TYR A 9 2.12 11.72 4.36
CA TYR A 9 1.82 10.81 3.23
C TYR A 9 0.36 10.34 3.21
N LEU A 10 -0.44 10.76 4.19
CA LEU A 10 -1.86 10.40 4.33
C LEU A 10 -2.73 11.40 3.57
N HIS A 11 -2.61 11.37 2.25
CA HIS A 11 -3.47 12.12 1.33
C HIS A 11 -3.75 11.26 0.09
N PRO A 12 -4.79 11.58 -0.70
CA PRO A 12 -5.01 10.91 -1.97
C PRO A 12 -3.76 10.99 -2.85
N TYR A 13 -3.42 9.91 -3.55
CA TYR A 13 -2.38 9.95 -4.56
C TYR A 13 -2.85 10.73 -5.80
N ASP A 14 -2.01 11.64 -6.30
CA ASP A 14 -2.37 12.53 -7.43
C ASP A 14 -2.43 11.80 -8.78
N GLY A 15 -1.83 10.61 -8.89
CA GLY A 15 -1.81 9.79 -10.10
C GLY A 15 -2.86 8.67 -10.10
N PRO A 16 -2.97 7.92 -11.20
CA PRO A 16 -3.88 6.79 -11.28
C PRO A 16 -3.46 5.66 -10.32
N VAL A 17 -4.37 5.24 -9.44
CA VAL A 17 -4.19 4.05 -8.60
C VAL A 17 -4.89 2.86 -9.26
N ILE A 18 -4.14 1.79 -9.48
CA ILE A 18 -4.63 0.52 -10.04
C ILE A 18 -4.63 -0.52 -8.93
N GLU A 19 -5.80 -0.76 -8.36
CA GLU A 19 -5.98 -1.75 -7.29
C GLU A 19 -6.30 -3.13 -7.86
N THR A 20 -5.54 -4.14 -7.44
CA THR A 20 -5.85 -5.54 -7.71
C THR A 20 -6.23 -6.24 -6.42
N VAL A 21 -7.50 -6.66 -6.33
CA VAL A 21 -8.03 -7.39 -5.17
C VAL A 21 -7.98 -8.89 -5.46
N MET A 22 -7.35 -9.65 -4.56
CA MET A 22 -7.12 -11.09 -4.75
C MET A 22 -7.16 -11.85 -3.42
N THR A 23 -6.99 -13.17 -3.43
CA THR A 23 -6.95 -13.94 -2.18
C THR A 23 -5.69 -13.58 -1.37
N ALA A 24 -5.71 -13.77 -0.04
CA ALA A 24 -4.50 -13.54 0.77
C ALA A 24 -3.31 -14.41 0.30
N ALA A 25 -3.58 -15.63 -0.16
CA ALA A 25 -2.57 -16.52 -0.72
C ALA A 25 -1.95 -15.96 -2.02
N ASP A 26 -2.77 -15.37 -2.90
CA ASP A 26 -2.27 -14.74 -4.12
C ASP A 26 -1.45 -13.48 -3.80
N VAL A 27 -1.88 -12.67 -2.82
CA VAL A 27 -1.10 -11.50 -2.38
C VAL A 27 0.32 -11.94 -1.99
N GLN A 28 0.46 -12.97 -1.17
CA GLN A 28 1.76 -13.49 -0.74
C GLN A 28 2.62 -14.04 -1.90
N LYS A 29 1.99 -14.50 -2.98
CA LYS A 29 2.67 -14.99 -4.19
C LYS A 29 3.22 -13.84 -5.03
N TYR A 30 2.48 -12.74 -5.15
CA TYR A 30 2.85 -11.60 -6.01
C TYR A 30 3.70 -10.56 -5.27
N CYS A 31 3.52 -10.41 -3.96
CA CYS A 31 4.32 -9.53 -3.15
C CYS A 31 5.68 -10.17 -2.86
N ARG A 32 6.77 -9.38 -2.97
CA ARG A 32 8.15 -9.88 -2.75
C ARG A 32 8.42 -10.44 -1.34
N ASN A 33 7.58 -10.08 -0.37
CA ASN A 33 7.66 -10.59 1.00
C ASN A 33 6.52 -11.61 1.23
N LYS A 34 6.87 -12.84 1.59
CA LYS A 34 5.90 -13.93 1.81
C LYS A 34 4.95 -13.67 2.98
N ASP A 35 5.32 -12.77 3.89
CA ASP A 35 4.49 -12.38 5.04
C ASP A 35 3.70 -11.09 4.77
N ALA A 36 3.80 -10.52 3.57
CA ALA A 36 3.06 -9.31 3.21
C ALA A 36 1.55 -9.60 3.10
N LEU A 37 0.75 -8.73 3.71
CA LEU A 37 -0.71 -8.77 3.63
C LEU A 37 -1.26 -7.92 2.48
N ALA A 38 -0.45 -6.99 1.97
CA ALA A 38 -0.68 -6.16 0.80
C ALA A 38 0.69 -5.70 0.27
N CYS A 39 0.73 -5.15 -0.94
CA CYS A 39 1.92 -4.44 -1.39
C CYS A 39 1.63 -3.46 -2.51
N THR A 40 2.44 -2.42 -2.53
CA THR A 40 2.61 -1.53 -3.67
C THR A 40 3.72 -2.05 -4.57
N LEU A 41 3.41 -2.32 -5.83
CA LEU A 41 4.37 -2.71 -6.86
C LEU A 41 4.60 -1.53 -7.79
N PHE A 42 5.82 -1.40 -8.31
CA PHE A 42 6.21 -0.32 -9.22
C PHE A 42 5.93 1.07 -8.62
N TYR A 43 6.71 1.43 -7.61
CA TYR A 43 6.67 2.77 -7.02
C TYR A 43 6.72 3.80 -8.14
N PRO A 44 5.77 4.75 -8.19
CA PRO A 44 5.78 5.79 -9.21
C PRO A 44 7.11 6.54 -9.14
N ALA A 45 7.75 6.78 -10.28
CA ALA A 45 9.02 7.49 -10.35
C ALA A 45 8.79 9.00 -10.32
N HIS A 46 7.66 9.44 -10.89
CA HIS A 46 7.23 10.83 -10.99
C HIS A 46 5.79 11.00 -10.47
N ALA A 47 5.43 12.24 -10.11
CA ALA A 47 4.06 12.59 -9.81
C ALA A 47 3.17 12.35 -11.04
N GLY A 48 2.00 11.73 -10.84
CA GLY A 48 1.07 11.38 -11.93
C GLY A 48 1.34 10.04 -12.62
N ASP A 49 2.45 9.35 -12.30
CA ASP A 49 2.66 7.97 -12.75
C ASP A 49 1.58 7.03 -12.18
N LYS A 50 1.41 5.85 -12.79
CA LYS A 50 0.49 4.85 -12.25
C LYS A 50 1.09 4.23 -10.99
N CYS A 51 0.29 4.10 -9.93
CA CYS A 51 0.62 3.30 -8.76
C CYS A 51 -0.18 2.00 -8.74
N PHE A 52 0.46 0.87 -8.45
CA PHE A 52 -0.21 -0.43 -8.41
C PHE A 52 -0.26 -0.95 -6.98
N ILE A 53 -1.48 -1.20 -6.48
CA ILE A 53 -1.70 -1.67 -5.11
C ILE A 53 -2.39 -3.03 -5.15
N TYR A 54 -1.84 -4.00 -4.43
CA TYR A 54 -2.35 -5.37 -4.35
C TYR A 54 -2.95 -5.58 -2.96
N LEU A 55 -4.25 -5.87 -2.92
CA LEU A 55 -5.02 -6.00 -1.67
C LEU A 55 -5.63 -7.39 -1.53
N PRO A 56 -5.73 -7.90 -0.28
CA PRO A 56 -6.48 -9.12 -0.01
C PRO A 56 -7.98 -8.83 -0.08
N VAL A 57 -8.77 -9.78 -0.56
CA VAL A 57 -10.24 -9.70 -0.65
C VAL A 57 -10.87 -9.52 0.73
N VAL A 58 -12.04 -8.89 0.79
CA VAL A 58 -12.82 -8.84 2.03
C VAL A 58 -13.60 -10.14 2.22
N GLY A 59 -13.59 -10.68 3.44
CA GLY A 59 -14.42 -11.85 3.80
C GLY A 59 -13.69 -13.18 3.66
N LYS A 60 -14.38 -14.20 3.15
CA LYS A 60 -13.88 -15.59 3.15
C LYS A 60 -12.59 -15.71 2.34
N GLY A 61 -11.50 -16.13 2.99
CA GLY A 61 -10.18 -16.27 2.36
C GLY A 61 -9.38 -14.97 2.24
N GLY A 62 -9.81 -13.90 2.92
CA GLY A 62 -9.10 -12.64 2.99
C GLY A 62 -9.22 -11.98 4.36
N VAL A 63 -9.56 -10.68 4.41
CA VAL A 63 -9.50 -9.86 5.64
C VAL A 63 -10.83 -9.18 5.96
N ALA A 64 -10.93 -8.61 7.17
CA ALA A 64 -12.06 -7.76 7.54
C ALA A 64 -12.05 -6.45 6.72
N PRO A 65 -13.21 -5.81 6.47
CA PRO A 65 -13.28 -4.56 5.69
C PRO A 65 -12.36 -3.47 6.23
N ARG A 66 -12.34 -3.28 7.57
CA ARG A 66 -11.48 -2.28 8.22
C ARG A 66 -9.99 -2.58 8.02
N THR A 67 -9.60 -3.85 8.03
CA THR A 67 -8.22 -4.26 7.78
C THR A 67 -7.82 -3.96 6.34
N GLN A 68 -8.67 -4.24 5.36
CA GLN A 68 -8.38 -3.89 3.96
C GLN A 68 -8.22 -2.39 3.77
N GLN A 69 -9.07 -1.59 4.42
CA GLN A 69 -8.95 -0.13 4.37
C GLN A 69 -7.60 0.35 4.94
N LEU A 70 -7.18 -0.17 6.09
CA LEU A 70 -5.89 0.18 6.69
C LEU A 70 -4.70 -0.23 5.80
N LEU A 71 -4.79 -1.39 5.14
CA LEU A 71 -3.79 -1.82 4.16
C LEU A 71 -3.78 -0.86 2.96
N ARG A 72 -4.94 -0.47 2.45
CA ARG A 72 -5.04 0.48 1.34
C ARG A 72 -4.40 1.83 1.68
N GLU A 73 -4.71 2.39 2.84
CA GLU A 73 -4.11 3.66 3.32
C GLU A 73 -2.58 3.53 3.47
N HIS A 74 -2.10 2.39 3.97
CA HIS A 74 -0.66 2.10 4.08
C HIS A 74 0.03 2.04 2.72
N GLU A 75 -0.54 1.31 1.76
CA GLU A 75 0.01 1.16 0.42
C GLU A 75 -0.10 2.45 -0.42
N GLU A 76 -1.18 3.23 -0.26
CA GLU A 76 -1.33 4.52 -0.91
C GLU A 76 -0.27 5.53 -0.42
N ALA A 77 0.10 5.49 0.86
CA ALA A 77 1.21 6.29 1.37
C ALA A 77 2.55 5.96 0.67
N HIS A 78 2.79 4.70 0.29
CA HIS A 78 3.95 4.32 -0.51
C HIS A 78 3.91 4.94 -1.92
N CYS A 79 2.72 5.08 -2.52
CA CYS A 79 2.55 5.85 -3.77
C CYS A 79 2.98 7.32 -3.58
N ASN A 80 2.59 7.93 -2.45
CA ASN A 80 2.96 9.31 -2.07
C ASN A 80 4.44 9.51 -1.71
N GLY A 81 5.26 8.46 -1.81
CA GLY A 81 6.70 8.54 -1.59
C GLY A 81 7.15 8.12 -0.19
N TRP A 82 6.25 7.58 0.64
CA TRP A 82 6.64 7.03 1.94
C TRP A 82 7.64 5.87 1.76
N PRO A 83 8.84 5.93 2.35
CA PRO A 83 9.87 4.93 2.10
C PRO A 83 9.52 3.52 2.63
N ARG A 84 9.93 2.49 1.88
CA ARG A 84 9.70 1.06 2.22
C ARG A 84 10.36 0.61 3.53
N ASN A 85 11.42 1.29 3.98
CA ASN A 85 12.09 0.99 5.24
C ASN A 85 11.35 1.55 6.46
N HIS A 86 10.17 2.16 6.27
CA HIS A 86 9.29 2.69 7.32
C HIS A 86 10.10 3.50 8.37
N PRO A 87 10.79 4.57 7.95
CA PRO A 87 11.59 5.36 8.89
C PRO A 87 10.67 5.94 9.95
N LYS A 88 11.09 5.85 11.22
CA LYS A 88 10.33 6.41 12.34
C LYS A 88 10.43 7.94 12.28
N GLY A 89 9.35 8.61 11.88
CA GLY A 89 9.26 10.07 11.81
C GLY A 89 8.81 10.57 10.44
N ALA A 90 8.58 11.88 10.31
CA ALA A 90 8.24 12.53 9.05
C ALA A 90 9.44 12.69 8.10
N GLU A 91 10.42 11.79 8.19
CA GLU A 91 11.59 11.87 7.32
C GLU A 91 11.21 11.42 5.91
N GLY A 92 11.36 12.37 4.99
CA GLY A 92 11.00 12.27 3.59
C GLY A 92 9.97 13.33 3.22
N THR A 93 10.18 13.96 2.07
CA THR A 93 9.25 14.95 1.53
C THR A 93 8.23 14.19 0.67
N PRO A 94 6.92 14.35 0.93
CA PRO A 94 5.88 13.82 0.04
C PRO A 94 6.15 14.27 -1.40
N ARG A 95 5.79 13.43 -2.36
CA ARG A 95 5.96 13.74 -3.78
C ARG A 95 4.86 14.62 -4.33
#